data_AF-A0A2S3U0H5-F1
#
_entry.id   AF-A0A2S3U0H5-F1
#
_cell.length_a   1.000
_cell.length_b   1.000
_cell.length_c   1.000
_cell.angle_alpha   90.00
_cell.angle_beta   90.00
_cell.angle_gamma   90.00
#
_symmetry.space_group_name_H-M   'P 1'
#
loop_
_entity.id
_entity.type
_entity.pdbx_description
1 polymer ?
#
loop_
_entity_poly.entity_id
_entity_poly.type
_entity_poly.pdbx_seq_one_letter_code
_entity_poly.pdbx_strand_id
1 'polypeptide(L)'
;MKRIPSDWDYYAKEYRWLTRSNLQEVAARGAKTVTIVTDSLAKDGDTVILPTVDERLTALLSVVPGQLLAYYTSLNKGLDVDKPRNLAKSVTVE
;
A
#
# COMPACT_ATOMS: atom_id res chain seq x y z
N MET A 1 -39.72 0.27 -6.81
CA MET A 1 -38.55 0.70 -6.03
C MET A 1 -37.30 0.35 -6.83
N LYS A 2 -36.79 1.28 -7.65
CA LYS A 2 -35.57 1.05 -8.43
C LYS A 2 -34.40 1.09 -7.45
N ARG A 3 -33.68 -0.03 -7.32
CA ARG A 3 -32.46 -0.15 -6.54
C ARG A 3 -31.47 0.87 -7.08
N ILE A 4 -31.20 1.93 -6.30
CA ILE A 4 -30.11 2.87 -6.57
C ILE A 4 -28.85 2.01 -6.63
N PRO A 5 -28.12 1.94 -7.75
CA PRO A 5 -26.80 1.31 -7.76
C PRO A 5 -25.98 1.98 -6.65
N SER A 6 -25.36 1.22 -5.76
CA SER A 6 -24.47 1.82 -4.77
C SER A 6 -23.26 2.40 -5.50
N ASP A 7 -23.28 3.72 -5.73
CA ASP A 7 -22.33 4.47 -6.56
C ASP A 7 -20.85 4.19 -6.21
N TRP A 8 -20.58 3.69 -5.00
CA TRP A 8 -19.28 3.26 -4.49
C TRP A 8 -18.54 2.25 -5.38
N ASP A 9 -19.23 1.28 -5.97
CA ASP A 9 -18.58 0.25 -6.80
C ASP A 9 -18.04 0.83 -8.12
N TYR A 10 -18.72 1.85 -8.65
CA TYR A 10 -18.30 2.54 -9.87
C TYR A 10 -17.02 3.33 -9.59
N TYR A 11 -17.05 4.17 -8.56
CA TYR A 11 -15.89 4.98 -8.16
C TYR A 11 -14.69 4.09 -7.78
N ALA A 12 -14.91 3.00 -7.05
CA ALA A 12 -13.84 2.07 -6.71
C ALA A 12 -13.15 1.48 -7.96
N LYS A 13 -13.91 1.11 -8.99
CA LYS A 13 -13.36 0.62 -10.27
C LYS A 13 -12.61 1.71 -11.02
N GLU A 14 -13.16 2.93 -11.07
CA GLU A 14 -12.54 4.09 -11.71
C GLU A 14 -11.19 4.44 -11.06
N TYR A 15 -11.15 4.55 -9.72
CA TYR A 15 -9.91 4.82 -9.00
C TYR A 15 -8.86 3.72 -9.22
N ARG A 16 -9.26 2.44 -9.21
CA ARG A 16 -8.35 1.31 -9.50
C ARG A 16 -7.75 1.40 -10.90
N TRP A 17 -8.54 1.82 -11.90
CA TRP A 17 -8.05 2.04 -13.26
C TRP A 17 -7.02 3.17 -13.32
N LEU A 18 -7.33 4.31 -12.66
CA LEU A 18 -6.42 5.46 -12.59
C LEU A 18 -5.08 5.07 -11.95
N THR A 19 -5.09 4.30 -10.85
CA THR A 19 -3.85 3.83 -10.19
C THR A 19 -2.98 2.99 -11.13
N ARG A 20 -3.58 2.08 -11.92
CA ARG A 20 -2.82 1.25 -12.87
C ARG A 20 -2.32 2.04 -14.08
N SER A 21 -3.09 3.00 -14.56
CA SER A 21 -2.63 3.91 -15.62
C SER A 21 -1.41 4.71 -15.16
N ASN A 22 -1.47 5.29 -13.96
CA ASN A 22 -0.33 6.02 -13.37
C ASN A 22 0.90 5.11 -13.21
N LEU A 23 0.70 3.86 -12.78
CA LEU A 23 1.76 2.87 -12.67
C LEU A 23 2.45 2.60 -14.02
N GLN A 24 1.68 2.47 -15.11
CA GLN A 24 2.22 2.26 -16.45
C GLN A 24 3.00 3.49 -16.94
N GLU A 25 2.50 4.69 -16.68
CA GLU A 25 3.17 5.94 -17.06
C GLU A 25 4.53 6.09 -16.37
N VAL A 26 4.62 5.83 -15.06
CA VAL A 26 5.90 5.91 -14.34
C VAL A 26 6.86 4.80 -14.75
N ALA A 27 6.35 3.59 -15.02
CA ALA A 27 7.16 2.48 -15.49
C ALA A 27 7.76 2.77 -16.89
N ALA A 28 6.98 3.40 -17.78
CA ALA A 28 7.46 3.82 -19.10
C ALA A 28 8.60 4.87 -19.03
N ARG A 29 8.71 5.60 -17.91
CA ARG A 29 9.81 6.53 -17.63
C ARG A 29 11.01 5.87 -16.92
N GLY A 30 11.02 4.55 -16.79
CA GLY A 30 12.12 3.79 -16.21
C GLY A 30 12.09 3.68 -14.68
N ALA A 31 10.98 4.05 -14.03
CA ALA A 31 10.84 3.86 -12.59
C ALA A 31 10.78 2.36 -12.24
N LYS A 32 11.52 1.94 -11.20
CA LYS A 32 11.30 0.64 -10.56
C LYS A 32 10.10 0.75 -9.63
N THR A 33 9.06 -0.02 -9.90
CA THR A 33 7.80 0.04 -9.16
C THR A 33 7.64 -1.18 -8.26
N VAL A 34 6.96 -0.97 -7.13
CA VAL A 34 6.52 -2.03 -6.21
C VAL A 34 5.01 -1.88 -6.06
N THR A 35 4.27 -2.94 -6.35
CA THR A 35 2.80 -2.93 -6.20
C THR A 35 2.38 -3.74 -4.98
N ILE A 36 1.37 -3.24 -4.27
CA ILE A 36 0.70 -3.93 -3.17
C ILE A 36 -0.77 -4.04 -3.57
N VAL A 37 -1.26 -5.26 -3.74
CA VAL A 37 -2.58 -5.54 -4.34
C VAL A 37 -3.26 -6.67 -3.59
N THR A 38 -4.58 -6.71 -3.58
CA THR A 38 -5.34 -7.88 -3.10
C THR A 38 -5.38 -8.96 -4.18
N ASP A 39 -5.48 -10.24 -3.78
CA ASP A 39 -5.56 -11.38 -4.70
C ASP A 39 -6.69 -11.26 -5.73
N SER A 40 -7.83 -10.67 -5.36
CA SER A 40 -8.98 -10.39 -6.22
C SER A 40 -8.69 -9.40 -7.36
N LEU A 41 -7.62 -8.61 -7.23
CA LEU A 41 -7.22 -7.57 -8.18
C LEU A 41 -5.80 -7.78 -8.74
N ALA A 42 -5.14 -8.87 -8.35
CA ALA A 42 -3.77 -9.18 -8.73
C ALA A 42 -3.66 -9.47 -10.22
N LYS A 43 -2.55 -9.08 -10.80
CA LYS A 43 -2.15 -9.37 -12.19
C LYS A 43 -0.73 -9.92 -12.20
N ASP A 44 -0.38 -10.61 -13.26
CA ASP A 44 0.99 -11.07 -13.49
C ASP A 44 1.98 -9.90 -13.41
N GLY A 45 3.03 -10.08 -12.63
CA GLY A 45 4.05 -9.07 -12.38
C GLY A 45 3.80 -8.17 -11.16
N ASP A 46 2.69 -8.35 -10.43
CA ASP A 46 2.51 -7.66 -9.14
C ASP A 46 3.51 -8.14 -8.08
N THR A 47 3.98 -7.22 -7.22
CA THR A 47 5.09 -7.48 -6.30
C THR A 47 4.65 -8.12 -4.99
N VAL A 48 3.63 -7.55 -4.34
CA VAL A 48 3.09 -8.05 -3.06
C VAL A 48 1.60 -8.29 -3.22
N ILE A 49 1.20 -9.55 -3.08
CA ILE A 49 -0.20 -9.97 -3.15
C ILE A 49 -0.69 -10.24 -1.74
N LEU A 50 -1.69 -9.49 -1.31
CA LEU A 50 -2.39 -9.63 -0.04
C LEU A 50 -3.63 -10.49 -0.23
N PRO A 51 -4.05 -11.27 0.79
CA PRO A 51 -5.35 -11.92 0.74
C PRO A 51 -6.47 -10.87 0.65
N THR A 52 -7.53 -11.16 -0.10
CA THR A 52 -8.73 -10.32 -0.04
C THR A 52 -9.37 -10.45 1.34
N VAL A 53 -9.56 -9.31 2.00
CA VAL A 53 -10.27 -9.16 3.27
C VAL A 53 -11.44 -8.19 3.09
N ASP A 54 -12.24 -7.98 4.14
CA ASP A 54 -13.24 -6.92 4.13
C ASP A 54 -12.60 -5.58 3.75
N GLU A 55 -13.25 -4.82 2.86
CA GLU A 55 -12.71 -3.56 2.32
C GLU A 55 -12.32 -2.57 3.42
N ARG A 56 -13.01 -2.59 4.56
CA ARG A 56 -12.74 -1.73 5.72
C ARG A 56 -11.44 -2.10 6.42
N LEU A 57 -10.97 -3.34 6.26
CA LEU A 57 -9.74 -3.87 6.84
C LEU A 57 -8.54 -3.81 5.89
N THR A 58 -8.76 -3.60 4.59
CA THR A 58 -7.70 -3.54 3.57
C THR A 58 -6.62 -2.52 3.93
N ALA A 59 -7.01 -1.36 4.46
CA ALA A 59 -6.07 -0.32 4.88
C ALA A 59 -5.18 -0.77 6.06
N LEU A 60 -5.71 -1.58 6.97
CA LEU A 60 -4.92 -2.09 8.10
C LEU A 60 -3.91 -3.13 7.60
N LEU A 61 -4.33 -4.04 6.73
CA LEU A 61 -3.48 -5.10 6.20
C LEU A 61 -2.37 -4.53 5.28
N SER A 62 -2.67 -3.50 4.49
CA SER A 62 -1.72 -2.89 3.55
C SER A 62 -0.57 -2.15 4.22
N VAL A 63 -0.67 -1.83 5.52
CA VAL A 63 0.42 -1.23 6.29
C VAL A 63 1.54 -2.23 6.58
N VAL A 64 1.23 -3.53 6.68
CA VAL A 64 2.22 -4.56 7.08
C VAL A 64 3.41 -4.65 6.10
N PRO A 65 3.22 -4.70 4.75
CA PRO A 65 4.34 -4.63 3.82
C PRO A 65 5.19 -3.37 3.97
N GLY A 66 4.55 -2.22 4.25
CA GLY A 66 5.26 -0.95 4.47
C GLY A 66 6.13 -0.98 5.73
N GLN A 67 5.62 -1.57 6.82
CA GLN A 67 6.39 -1.78 8.05
C GLN A 67 7.59 -2.70 7.82
N LEU A 68 7.41 -3.81 7.10
CA LEU A 68 8.49 -4.74 6.78
C LEU A 68 9.54 -4.11 5.86
N LEU A 69 9.10 -3.35 4.84
CA LEU A 69 10.00 -2.61 3.96
C LEU A 69 10.88 -1.64 4.77
N ALA A 70 10.27 -0.87 5.68
CA ALA A 70 10.99 0.05 6.55
C ALA A 70 11.98 -0.70 7.48
N TYR A 71 11.53 -1.78 8.11
CA TYR A 71 12.36 -2.61 8.99
C TYR A 71 13.61 -3.13 8.28
N TYR A 72 13.44 -3.85 7.17
CA TYR A 72 14.56 -4.44 6.45
C TYR A 72 15.45 -3.40 5.77
N THR A 73 14.88 -2.27 5.34
CA THR A 73 15.70 -1.16 4.82
C THR A 73 16.61 -0.59 5.90
N SER A 74 16.09 -0.35 7.12
CA SER A 74 16.87 0.16 8.24
C SER A 74 17.94 -0.84 8.68
N LEU A 75 17.57 -2.13 8.79
CA LEU A 75 18.50 -3.20 9.13
C LEU A 75 19.65 -3.30 8.11
N ASN A 76 19.33 -3.30 6.81
CA ASN A 76 20.33 -3.37 5.74
C ASN A 76 21.24 -2.13 5.67
N LYS A 77 20.78 -0.99 6.22
CA LYS A 77 21.58 0.23 6.36
C LYS A 77 22.40 0.28 7.65
N GLY A 78 22.30 -0.73 8.53
CA GLY A 78 22.97 -0.76 9.83
C GLY A 78 22.44 0.29 10.81
N LEU A 79 21.17 0.70 10.67
CA LEU A 79 20.52 1.66 11.57
C LEU A 79 19.88 0.94 12.75
N ASP A 80 19.83 1.62 13.91
CA ASP A 80 19.08 1.13 15.07
C ASP A 80 17.57 1.27 14.81
N VAL A 81 16.92 0.13 14.59
CA VAL A 81 15.49 0.04 14.29
C VAL A 81 14.65 0.39 15.52
N ASP A 82 15.09 -0.02 16.71
CA ASP A 82 14.33 0.14 17.96
C ASP A 82 14.50 1.53 18.55
N LYS A 83 15.66 2.16 18.31
CA LYS A 83 16.00 3.50 18.80
C LYS A 83 16.45 4.41 17.64
N PRO A 84 15.53 4.79 16.75
CA PRO A 84 15.84 5.70 15.66
C PRO A 84 16.32 7.06 16.19
N ARG A 85 17.31 7.63 15.51
CA ARG A 85 17.92 8.91 15.90
C ARG A 85 16.86 10.01 15.99
N ASN A 86 16.93 10.82 17.06
CA ASN A 86 16.06 11.98 17.32
C ASN A 86 14.58 11.64 17.58
N LEU A 87 14.25 10.39 17.86
CA LEU A 87 12.89 9.98 18.21
C LEU A 87 12.82 9.41 19.63
N ALA A 88 11.69 9.66 20.27
CA ALA A 88 11.30 9.04 21.52
C ALA A 88 9.99 8.28 21.31
N LYS A 89 9.74 7.24 22.11
CA LYS A 89 8.48 6.48 22.04
C LYS A 89 7.25 7.36 22.33
N SER A 90 7.43 8.34 23.21
CA SER A 90 6.47 9.37 23.57
C SER A 90 7.25 10.61 23.96
N VAL A 91 6.80 11.79 23.54
CA VAL A 91 7.38 13.08 23.93
C VAL A 91 6.55 13.59 25.11
N THR A 92 7.19 13.75 26.26
CA THR A 92 6.51 14.07 27.53
C THR A 92 6.87 15.45 28.08
N VAL A 93 7.63 16.25 27.33
CA VAL A 93 8.03 17.61 27.68
C VAL A 93 7.60 18.55 26.57
N GLU A 94 7.08 19.73 26.93
CA GLU A 94 6.72 20.82 26.01
C GLU A 94 7.92 21.71 25.70
#